data_AF-A0A2S6PLV2-F1
#
_entry.id   AF-A0A2S6PLV2-F1
#
_cell.length_a   1.000
_cell.length_b   1.000
_cell.length_c   1.000
_cell.angle_alpha   90.00
_cell.angle_beta   90.00
_cell.angle_gamma   90.00
#
_symmetry.space_group_name_H-M   'P 1'
#
loop_
_entity.id
_entity.type
_entity.pdbx_description
1 polymer ?
#
loop_
_entity_poly.entity_id
_entity_poly.type
_entity_poly.pdbx_seq_one_letter_code
_entity_poly.pdbx_strand_id
1 'polypeptide(L)'
;MTARSTRPVRLGPHAVAALVLISAAGLVGFGWPLLAGADSGLAHAQDAPWLFAVLLVLLVGVVLATIADSGLDAKAVAMLGVLAAVGAALRPLGAGTAGLEPMFFLMVLSGRVLGPGFGFVLGSVTMFASALLTGGVGPWMPFQMLSMGWFTLGAGLLPGPDRLRGRGELLMLSGYGFAAAFAYGTVMNLYGWTIVPGLGSGISFVPGDPLNENLVRFLAYCTATSIGWDLGRAVLTVALTVTIGPTLLRALRRATRRAAFDARADFEALPD
;
A
#
# COMPACT_ATOMS: atom_id res chain seq x y z
N MET A 1 -31.85 16.03 -17.59
CA MET A 1 -30.46 16.33 -17.18
C MET A 1 -29.87 15.13 -16.46
N THR A 2 -29.05 14.34 -17.15
CA THR A 2 -28.37 13.17 -16.58
C THR A 2 -27.24 13.63 -15.65
N ALA A 3 -27.38 13.35 -14.35
CA ALA A 3 -26.35 13.63 -13.35
C ALA A 3 -25.04 12.92 -13.75
N ARG A 4 -24.04 13.69 -14.17
CA ARG A 4 -22.68 13.19 -14.41
C ARG A 4 -22.12 12.77 -13.05
N SER A 5 -21.87 11.48 -12.90
CA SER A 5 -21.18 10.88 -11.75
C SER A 5 -19.83 11.59 -11.55
N THR A 6 -19.72 12.35 -10.45
CA THR A 6 -18.49 13.00 -10.01
C THR A 6 -17.52 11.91 -9.54
N ARG A 7 -16.48 11.65 -10.34
CA ARG A 7 -15.46 10.66 -10.00
C ARG A 7 -14.61 11.18 -8.83
N PRO A 8 -14.29 10.36 -7.84
CA PRO A 8 -13.11 10.61 -7.02
C PRO A 8 -11.88 10.42 -7.93
N VAL A 9 -11.17 11.52 -8.18
CA VAL A 9 -9.83 11.65 -8.82
C VAL A 9 -9.57 10.68 -9.99
N ARG A 10 -9.79 11.15 -11.22
CA ARG A 10 -9.28 10.45 -12.41
C ARG A 10 -7.76 10.46 -12.34
N LEU A 11 -7.12 9.29 -12.47
CA LEU A 11 -5.68 9.22 -12.69
C LEU A 11 -5.33 9.97 -13.98
N GLY A 12 -4.68 11.13 -13.85
CA GLY A 12 -4.09 11.83 -14.98
C GLY A 12 -2.88 11.06 -15.53
N PRO A 13 -2.48 11.32 -16.78
CA PRO A 13 -1.32 10.64 -17.39
C PRO A 13 -0.03 10.84 -16.58
N HIS A 14 0.16 12.01 -15.96
CA HIS A 14 1.31 12.29 -15.09
C HIS A 14 1.29 11.46 -13.79
N ALA A 15 0.14 11.36 -13.13
CA ALA A 15 -0.02 10.50 -11.96
C ALA A 15 0.21 9.01 -12.29
N VAL A 16 -0.24 8.54 -13.46
CA VAL A 16 0.06 7.18 -13.94
C VAL A 16 1.56 7.02 -14.17
N ALA A 17 2.21 7.96 -14.86
CA ALA A 17 3.64 7.90 -15.10
C ALA A 17 4.43 7.88 -13.79
N ALA A 18 4.08 8.71 -12.81
CA ALA A 18 4.70 8.73 -11.48
C ALA A 18 4.51 7.38 -10.75
N LEU A 19 3.29 6.83 -10.77
CA LEU A 19 2.99 5.52 -10.19
C LEU A 19 3.74 4.37 -10.88
N VAL A 20 3.90 4.42 -12.20
CA VAL A 20 4.67 3.42 -12.95
C VAL A 20 6.15 3.53 -12.61
N LEU A 21 6.71 4.74 -12.61
CA LEU A 21 8.12 4.98 -12.28
C LEU A 21 8.46 4.52 -10.87
N ILE A 22 7.65 4.85 -9.88
CA ILE A 22 7.89 4.39 -8.50
C ILE A 22 7.69 2.88 -8.35
N SER A 23 6.74 2.31 -9.11
CA SER A 23 6.53 0.87 -9.10
C SER A 23 7.72 0.13 -9.72
N ALA A 24 8.28 0.67 -10.80
CA ALA A 24 9.49 0.15 -11.44
C ALA A 24 10.71 0.29 -10.53
N ALA A 25 10.91 1.45 -9.89
CA ALA A 25 11.98 1.66 -8.92
C ALA A 25 11.86 0.70 -7.72
N GLY A 26 10.63 0.45 -7.24
CA GLY A 26 10.33 -0.55 -6.22
C GLY A 26 10.68 -1.96 -6.65
N LEU A 27 10.25 -2.38 -7.85
CA LEU A 27 10.55 -3.68 -8.41
C LEU A 27 12.06 -3.91 -8.55
N VAL A 28 12.80 -2.90 -8.99
CA VAL A 28 14.26 -2.94 -9.01
C VAL A 28 14.81 -3.04 -7.59
N GLY A 29 14.32 -2.26 -6.64
CA GLY A 29 14.76 -2.30 -5.24
C GLY A 29 14.53 -3.66 -4.54
N PHE A 30 13.38 -4.30 -4.78
CA PHE A 30 13.05 -5.64 -4.23
C PHE A 30 13.71 -6.79 -5.01
N GLY A 31 13.87 -6.65 -6.33
CA GLY A 31 14.35 -7.72 -7.21
C GLY A 31 15.85 -7.71 -7.45
N TRP A 32 16.52 -6.57 -7.25
CA TRP A 32 17.97 -6.42 -7.39
C TRP A 32 18.78 -7.51 -6.64
N PRO A 33 18.46 -7.84 -5.37
CA PRO A 33 19.24 -8.83 -4.65
C PRO A 33 19.17 -10.24 -5.26
N LEU A 34 18.12 -10.57 -6.02
CA LEU A 34 17.98 -11.86 -6.70
C LEU A 34 18.85 -11.98 -7.96
N LEU A 35 19.27 -10.85 -8.52
CA LEU A 35 19.99 -10.77 -9.81
C LEU A 35 21.48 -10.44 -9.63
N ALA A 36 21.90 -10.09 -8.41
CA ALA A 36 23.26 -9.72 -8.09
C ALA A 36 24.15 -10.97 -7.91
N GLY A 37 25.28 -11.04 -8.63
CA GLY A 37 26.22 -12.18 -8.62
C GLY A 37 27.07 -12.28 -7.34
N ALA A 38 27.71 -13.42 -7.09
CA ALA A 38 28.44 -13.73 -5.85
C ALA A 38 29.54 -12.71 -5.46
N ASP A 39 30.15 -12.03 -6.44
CA ASP A 39 31.19 -11.00 -6.22
C ASP A 39 30.64 -9.67 -5.66
N SER A 40 29.31 -9.51 -5.59
CA SER A 40 28.63 -8.30 -5.11
C SER A 40 28.16 -8.41 -3.63
N GLY A 41 28.35 -9.56 -2.99
CA GLY A 41 27.74 -9.87 -1.68
C GLY A 41 28.37 -9.18 -0.45
N LEU A 42 29.64 -8.76 -0.50
CA LEU A 42 30.36 -8.21 0.66
C LEU A 42 30.55 -6.69 0.64
N ALA A 43 30.39 -6.03 -0.51
CA ALA A 43 30.53 -4.59 -0.66
C ALA A 43 29.23 -3.81 -0.34
N HIS A 44 28.05 -4.47 -0.38
CA HIS A 44 26.78 -3.75 -0.56
C HIS A 44 25.83 -3.72 0.64
N ALA A 45 26.21 -4.28 1.79
CA ALA A 45 25.51 -4.03 3.05
C ALA A 45 25.60 -2.54 3.47
N GLN A 46 26.61 -1.80 2.97
CA GLN A 46 26.76 -0.36 3.17
C GLN A 46 25.99 0.51 2.16
N ASP A 47 25.47 -0.06 1.08
CA ASP A 47 24.68 0.65 0.06
C ASP A 47 23.17 0.65 0.36
N ALA A 48 22.71 -0.28 1.21
CA ALA A 48 21.33 -0.38 1.67
C ALA A 48 20.78 0.94 2.30
N PRO A 49 21.56 1.72 3.08
CA PRO A 49 21.15 3.05 3.56
C PRO A 49 20.99 4.11 2.45
N TRP A 50 21.81 4.05 1.39
CA TRP A 50 21.72 5.00 0.26
C TRP A 50 20.55 4.68 -0.65
N LEU A 51 20.31 3.38 -0.93
CA LEU A 51 19.08 2.92 -1.59
C LEU A 51 17.84 3.35 -0.81
N PHE A 52 17.86 3.21 0.52
CA PHE A 52 16.82 3.72 1.42
C PHE A 52 16.58 5.22 1.24
N ALA A 53 17.64 6.03 1.27
CA ALA A 53 17.54 7.49 1.16
C ALA A 53 16.97 7.92 -0.20
N VAL A 54 17.44 7.30 -1.28
CA VAL A 54 16.94 7.57 -2.64
C VAL A 54 15.48 7.15 -2.79
N LEU A 55 15.10 5.94 -2.32
CA LEU A 55 13.71 5.48 -2.34
C LEU A 55 12.79 6.39 -1.54
N LEU A 56 13.21 6.84 -0.36
CA LEU A 56 12.43 7.74 0.48
C LEU A 56 12.24 9.10 -0.21
N VAL A 57 13.31 9.68 -0.78
CA VAL A 57 13.23 10.95 -1.52
C VAL A 57 12.33 10.83 -2.74
N LEU A 58 12.45 9.75 -3.52
CA LEU A 58 11.59 9.48 -4.67
C LEU A 58 10.13 9.30 -4.25
N LEU A 59 9.88 8.59 -3.14
CA LEU A 59 8.54 8.33 -2.64
C LEU A 59 7.88 9.61 -2.11
N VAL A 60 8.63 10.44 -1.38
CA VAL A 60 8.20 11.79 -1.00
C VAL A 60 7.93 12.64 -2.24
N GLY A 61 8.83 12.63 -3.22
CA GLY A 61 8.67 13.35 -4.49
C GLY A 61 7.41 12.94 -5.24
N VAL A 62 7.08 11.65 -5.28
CA VAL A 62 5.86 11.13 -5.91
C VAL A 62 4.62 11.46 -5.10
N VAL A 63 4.67 11.40 -3.77
CA VAL A 63 3.57 11.86 -2.92
C VAL A 63 3.30 13.34 -3.18
N LEU A 64 4.35 14.18 -3.21
CA LEU A 64 4.23 15.61 -3.50
C LEU A 64 3.74 15.88 -4.92
N ALA A 65 4.26 15.17 -5.93
CA ALA A 65 3.80 15.29 -7.31
C ALA A 65 2.34 14.84 -7.46
N THR A 66 1.94 13.76 -6.78
CA THR A 66 0.55 13.31 -6.76
C THR A 66 -0.34 14.34 -6.08
N ILE A 67 0.11 14.96 -4.99
CA ILE A 67 -0.63 16.05 -4.32
C ILE A 67 -0.76 17.27 -5.24
N ALA A 68 0.31 17.64 -5.96
CA ALA A 68 0.36 18.78 -6.86
C ALA A 68 -0.52 18.58 -8.12
N ASP A 69 -0.43 17.41 -8.76
CA ASP A 69 -1.17 17.10 -10.00
C ASP A 69 -2.66 16.81 -9.76
N SER A 70 -3.01 16.30 -8.57
CA SER A 70 -4.39 15.92 -8.26
C SER A 70 -5.29 17.09 -7.89
N GLY A 71 -4.76 18.32 -7.79
CA GLY A 71 -5.52 19.50 -7.36
C GLY A 71 -6.20 19.26 -6.00
N LEU A 72 -5.46 18.71 -5.03
CA LEU A 72 -6.04 18.32 -3.75
C LEU A 72 -6.58 19.53 -2.99
N ASP A 73 -7.91 19.68 -2.97
CA ASP A 73 -8.60 20.60 -2.08
C ASP A 73 -8.17 20.32 -0.62
N ALA A 74 -8.11 21.34 0.23
CA ALA A 74 -7.71 21.22 1.63
C ALA A 74 -8.49 20.12 2.38
N LYS A 75 -9.76 19.91 1.99
CA LYS A 75 -10.61 18.82 2.49
C LYS A 75 -10.07 17.43 2.19
N ALA A 76 -9.44 17.26 1.04
CA ALA A 76 -8.87 16.00 0.61
C ALA A 76 -7.62 15.64 1.39
N VAL A 77 -6.76 16.64 1.61
CA VAL A 77 -5.59 16.51 2.48
C VAL A 77 -6.03 16.20 3.91
N ALA A 78 -7.07 16.88 4.41
CA ALA A 78 -7.63 16.60 5.73
C ALA A 78 -8.18 15.16 5.83
N MET A 79 -8.93 14.69 4.83
CA MET A 79 -9.42 13.31 4.77
C MET A 79 -8.28 12.29 4.75
N LEU A 80 -7.22 12.56 3.98
CA LEU A 80 -6.02 11.72 3.94
C LEU A 80 -5.35 11.67 5.31
N GLY A 81 -5.19 12.81 5.98
CA GLY A 81 -4.63 12.89 7.33
C GLY A 81 -5.45 12.13 8.37
N VAL A 82 -6.78 12.28 8.36
CA VAL A 82 -7.67 11.56 9.30
C VAL A 82 -7.62 10.06 9.06
N LEU A 83 -7.74 9.61 7.79
CA LEU A 83 -7.69 8.18 7.48
C LEU A 83 -6.31 7.58 7.76
N ALA A 84 -5.24 8.33 7.50
CA ALA A 84 -3.88 7.91 7.84
C ALA A 84 -3.67 7.82 9.35
N ALA A 85 -4.19 8.77 10.13
CA ALA A 85 -4.11 8.71 11.59
C ALA A 85 -4.86 7.49 12.15
N VAL A 86 -6.08 7.23 11.66
CA VAL A 86 -6.86 6.05 12.07
C VAL A 86 -6.13 4.77 11.66
N GLY A 87 -5.67 4.65 10.42
CA GLY A 87 -4.94 3.47 9.97
C GLY A 87 -3.64 3.24 10.74
N ALA A 88 -2.91 4.32 11.06
CA ALA A 88 -1.68 4.27 11.82
C ALA A 88 -1.91 3.81 13.26
N ALA A 89 -3.02 4.23 13.88
CA ALA A 89 -3.43 3.81 15.21
C ALA A 89 -3.97 2.38 15.27
N LEU A 90 -4.45 1.83 14.15
CA LEU A 90 -4.92 0.43 14.08
C LEU A 90 -3.78 -0.59 14.03
N ARG A 91 -2.58 -0.19 13.58
CA ARG A 91 -1.45 -1.13 13.44
C ARG A 91 -0.94 -1.66 14.79
N PRO A 92 -0.74 -0.85 15.85
CA PRO A 92 -0.33 -1.37 17.17
C PRO A 92 -1.31 -2.38 17.75
N LEU A 93 -2.61 -2.28 17.44
CA LEU A 93 -3.62 -3.22 17.93
C LEU A 93 -3.43 -4.64 17.40
N GLY A 94 -2.70 -4.79 16.28
CA GLY A 94 -2.34 -6.08 15.70
C GLY A 94 -0.91 -6.55 15.98
N ALA A 95 -0.06 -5.67 16.53
CA ALA A 95 1.31 -6.00 16.83
C ALA A 95 1.35 -6.98 18.02
N GLY A 96 1.75 -8.24 17.77
CA GLY A 96 1.90 -9.29 18.79
C GLY A 96 0.75 -10.31 18.84
N THR A 97 -0.34 -10.13 18.09
CA THR A 97 -1.51 -11.03 18.09
C THR A 97 -1.61 -11.85 16.80
N ALA A 98 -0.62 -12.71 16.54
CA ALA A 98 -0.64 -13.67 15.42
C ALA A 98 -0.98 -13.08 14.03
N GLY A 99 -0.58 -11.83 13.75
CA GLY A 99 -0.78 -11.16 12.47
C GLY A 99 -2.15 -10.53 12.28
N LEU A 100 -2.95 -10.40 13.33
CA LEU A 100 -4.25 -9.73 13.30
C LEU A 100 -4.10 -8.22 13.07
N GLU A 101 -3.94 -7.77 11.83
CA GLU A 101 -3.71 -6.35 11.50
C GLU A 101 -4.97 -5.66 10.92
N PRO A 102 -5.77 -4.92 11.71
CA PRO A 102 -7.01 -4.28 11.25
C PRO A 102 -6.77 -3.15 10.23
N MET A 103 -5.53 -2.64 10.17
CA MET A 103 -5.11 -1.62 9.21
C MET A 103 -5.40 -2.06 7.76
N PHE A 104 -5.16 -3.32 7.41
CA PHE A 104 -5.35 -3.84 6.05
C PHE A 104 -6.80 -3.74 5.59
N PHE A 105 -7.74 -4.08 6.48
CA PHE A 105 -9.17 -3.89 6.25
C PHE A 105 -9.52 -2.45 5.90
N LEU A 106 -9.05 -1.47 6.68
CA LEU A 106 -9.33 -0.06 6.41
C LEU A 106 -8.76 0.37 5.06
N MET A 107 -7.56 -0.10 4.71
CA MET A 107 -6.87 0.26 3.49
C MET A 107 -7.55 -0.31 2.24
N VAL A 108 -8.01 -1.57 2.26
CA VAL A 108 -8.81 -2.14 1.15
C VAL A 108 -10.04 -1.28 0.86
N LEU A 109 -10.81 -0.94 1.90
CA LEU A 109 -12.04 -0.18 1.73
C LEU A 109 -11.79 1.28 1.34
N SER A 110 -10.73 1.88 1.88
CA SER A 110 -10.36 3.25 1.56
C SER A 110 -9.83 3.37 0.13
N GLY A 111 -8.94 2.47 -0.31
CA GLY A 111 -8.47 2.41 -1.69
C GLY A 111 -9.62 2.21 -2.68
N ARG A 112 -10.56 1.33 -2.33
CA ARG A 112 -11.78 1.10 -3.12
C ARG A 112 -12.65 2.35 -3.31
N VAL A 113 -12.77 3.19 -2.28
CA VAL A 113 -13.65 4.38 -2.31
C VAL A 113 -12.95 5.61 -2.88
N LEU A 114 -11.67 5.80 -2.55
CA LEU A 114 -10.90 6.98 -2.91
C LEU A 114 -10.20 6.86 -4.27
N GLY A 115 -10.08 5.63 -4.78
CA GLY A 115 -9.43 5.35 -6.06
C GLY A 115 -7.94 5.07 -5.93
N PRO A 116 -7.28 4.68 -7.03
CA PRO A 116 -5.94 4.11 -7.02
C PRO A 116 -4.83 5.10 -6.62
N GLY A 117 -4.85 6.33 -7.13
CA GLY A 117 -3.82 7.34 -6.82
C GLY A 117 -3.89 7.79 -5.36
N PHE A 118 -5.09 8.15 -4.90
CA PHE A 118 -5.34 8.47 -3.50
C PHE A 118 -5.05 7.28 -2.58
N GLY A 119 -5.40 6.07 -3.00
CA GLY A 119 -5.12 4.84 -2.28
C GLY A 119 -3.62 4.63 -2.07
N PHE A 120 -2.82 4.81 -3.12
CA PHE A 120 -1.36 4.69 -3.02
C PHE A 120 -0.77 5.65 -1.98
N VAL A 121 -1.15 6.93 -2.04
CA VAL A 121 -0.65 7.95 -1.11
C VAL A 121 -1.14 7.65 0.30
N LEU A 122 -2.42 7.31 0.47
CA LEU A 122 -2.99 6.94 1.77
C LEU A 122 -2.22 5.77 2.38
N GLY A 123 -2.00 4.68 1.64
CA GLY A 123 -1.27 3.51 2.14
C GLY A 123 0.16 3.85 2.56
N SER A 124 0.86 4.63 1.74
CA SER A 124 2.23 5.07 2.01
C SER A 124 2.32 5.96 3.25
N VAL A 125 1.48 7.01 3.33
CA VAL A 125 1.46 7.97 4.44
C VAL A 125 1.01 7.30 5.73
N THR A 126 0.02 6.41 5.68
CA THR A 126 -0.45 5.66 6.85
C THR A 126 0.68 4.80 7.42
N MET A 127 1.43 4.11 6.54
CA MET A 127 2.55 3.27 6.97
C MET A 127 3.65 4.10 7.62
N PHE A 128 4.00 5.25 7.03
CA PHE A 128 4.99 6.17 7.59
C PHE A 128 4.57 6.73 8.95
N ALA A 129 3.34 7.25 9.04
CA ALA A 129 2.79 7.75 10.29
C ALA A 129 2.81 6.67 11.38
N SER A 130 2.47 5.43 11.02
CA SER A 130 2.49 4.32 11.97
C SER A 130 3.89 3.94 12.42
N ALA A 131 4.88 3.96 11.53
CA ALA A 131 6.28 3.75 11.88
C ALA A 131 6.79 4.82 12.86
N LEU A 132 6.41 6.09 12.66
CA LEU A 132 6.73 7.16 13.62
C LEU A 132 6.08 6.92 14.98
N LEU A 133 4.80 6.55 15.02
CA LEU A 133 4.07 6.30 16.27
C LEU A 133 4.63 5.11 17.07
N THR A 134 5.15 4.09 16.38
CA THR A 134 5.64 2.85 17.00
C THR A 134 7.15 2.84 17.21
N GLY A 135 7.85 3.91 16.81
CA GLY A 135 9.32 3.94 16.79
C GLY A 135 9.95 2.97 15.78
N GLY A 136 9.18 2.46 14.83
CA GLY A 136 9.59 1.47 13.81
C GLY A 136 10.25 2.08 12.57
N VAL A 137 10.85 3.27 12.68
CA VAL A 137 11.56 3.91 11.57
C VAL A 137 12.88 3.20 11.34
N GLY A 138 13.05 2.61 10.16
CA GLY A 138 14.27 1.90 9.80
C GLY A 138 14.41 1.69 8.29
N PRO A 139 15.48 1.04 7.83
CA PRO A 139 15.77 0.83 6.41
C PRO A 139 14.67 0.08 5.63
N TRP A 140 13.86 -0.72 6.31
CA TRP A 140 12.70 -1.44 5.74
C TRP A 140 11.47 -0.55 5.49
N MET A 141 11.43 0.65 6.08
CA MET A 141 10.23 1.49 6.11
C MET A 141 9.77 1.96 4.72
N PRO A 142 10.63 2.41 3.79
CA PRO A 142 10.19 2.79 2.43
C PRO A 142 9.59 1.61 1.67
N PHE A 143 10.12 0.40 1.88
CA PHE A 143 9.57 -0.82 1.31
C PHE A 143 8.17 -1.09 1.89
N GLN A 144 8.00 -0.95 3.21
CA GLN A 144 6.68 -1.08 3.85
C GLN A 144 5.69 -0.03 3.32
N MET A 145 6.12 1.23 3.16
CA MET A 145 5.30 2.31 2.60
C MET A 145 4.88 1.96 1.18
N LEU A 146 5.83 1.53 0.34
CA LEU A 146 5.59 1.21 -1.06
C LEU A 146 4.64 0.02 -1.22
N SER A 147 4.88 -1.08 -0.50
CA SER A 147 4.00 -2.26 -0.58
C SER A 147 2.61 -1.97 -0.03
N MET A 148 2.49 -1.16 1.02
CA MET A 148 1.19 -0.70 1.53
C MET A 148 0.49 0.22 0.53
N GLY A 149 1.26 1.08 -0.14
CA GLY A 149 0.80 1.90 -1.25
C GLY A 149 0.25 1.04 -2.40
N TRP A 150 0.98 0.03 -2.86
CA TRP A 150 0.52 -0.91 -3.89
C TRP A 150 -0.71 -1.70 -3.48
N PHE A 151 -0.75 -2.19 -2.24
CA PHE A 151 -1.92 -2.86 -1.67
C PHE A 151 -3.17 -1.96 -1.69
N THR A 152 -3.01 -0.69 -1.35
CA THR A 152 -4.15 0.23 -1.30
C THR A 152 -4.54 0.71 -2.70
N LEU A 153 -3.56 0.92 -3.58
CA LEU A 153 -3.74 1.24 -4.99
C LEU A 153 -4.52 0.14 -5.72
N GLY A 154 -4.14 -1.12 -5.52
CA GLY A 154 -4.76 -2.26 -6.20
C GLY A 154 -6.24 -2.39 -5.86
N ALA A 155 -6.63 -2.11 -4.62
CA ALA A 155 -8.04 -2.05 -4.22
C ALA A 155 -8.83 -0.97 -4.99
N GLY A 156 -8.18 0.14 -5.33
CA GLY A 156 -8.74 1.22 -6.13
C GLY A 156 -8.84 0.91 -7.63
N LEU A 157 -8.02 -0.02 -8.15
CA LEU A 157 -8.08 -0.50 -9.54
C LEU A 157 -9.17 -1.55 -9.78
N LEU A 158 -9.78 -2.08 -8.72
CA LEU A 158 -10.81 -3.12 -8.85
C LEU A 158 -12.02 -2.65 -9.68
N PRO A 159 -12.54 -3.51 -10.57
CA PRO A 159 -13.58 -3.14 -11.52
C PRO A 159 -14.90 -2.75 -10.84
N GLY A 160 -15.70 -1.97 -11.56
CA GLY A 160 -17.10 -1.72 -11.23
C GLY A 160 -17.41 -0.92 -9.94
N PRO A 161 -16.78 0.22 -9.63
CA PRO A 161 -17.28 1.17 -8.59
C PRO A 161 -18.77 1.49 -8.72
N ASP A 162 -19.23 1.58 -9.96
CA ASP A 162 -20.59 1.96 -10.31
C ASP A 162 -21.49 0.77 -10.66
N ARG A 163 -20.90 -0.39 -10.97
CA ARG A 163 -21.63 -1.58 -11.47
C ARG A 163 -21.74 -2.72 -10.47
N LEU A 164 -20.77 -2.87 -9.56
CA LEU A 164 -20.73 -3.93 -8.55
C LEU A 164 -20.96 -3.30 -7.17
N ARG A 165 -22.14 -3.54 -6.59
CA ARG A 165 -22.52 -3.09 -5.25
C ARG A 165 -23.15 -4.22 -4.45
N GLY A 166 -23.15 -4.10 -3.12
CA GLY A 166 -23.72 -5.09 -2.22
C GLY A 166 -22.81 -6.30 -2.05
N ARG A 167 -23.37 -7.51 -2.04
CA ARG A 167 -22.62 -8.74 -1.71
C ARG A 167 -21.48 -9.03 -2.67
N GLY A 168 -21.66 -8.81 -3.98
CA GLY A 168 -20.60 -9.04 -4.98
C GLY A 168 -19.38 -8.13 -4.77
N GLU A 169 -19.61 -6.89 -4.34
CA GLU A 169 -18.53 -5.98 -3.98
C GLU A 169 -17.76 -6.46 -2.75
N LEU A 170 -18.46 -6.92 -1.71
CA LEU A 170 -17.82 -7.44 -0.50
C LEU A 170 -17.00 -8.70 -0.78
N LEU A 171 -17.52 -9.61 -1.61
CA LEU A 171 -16.81 -10.82 -2.00
C LEU A 171 -15.54 -10.49 -2.80
N MET A 172 -15.63 -9.55 -3.73
CA MET A 172 -14.47 -9.08 -4.50
C MET A 172 -13.42 -8.45 -3.57
N LEU A 173 -13.83 -7.58 -2.64
CA LEU A 173 -12.93 -6.93 -1.69
C LEU A 173 -12.32 -7.92 -0.71
N SER A 174 -13.07 -8.96 -0.33
CA SER A 174 -12.58 -10.04 0.53
C SER A 174 -11.54 -10.89 -0.19
N GLY A 175 -11.84 -11.33 -1.42
CA GLY A 175 -10.90 -12.10 -2.23
C GLY A 175 -9.64 -11.31 -2.56
N TYR A 176 -9.80 -10.04 -2.93
CA TYR A 176 -8.67 -9.12 -3.12
C TYR A 176 -7.85 -8.96 -1.84
N GLY A 177 -8.49 -8.59 -0.72
CA GLY A 177 -7.82 -8.36 0.55
C GLY A 177 -7.08 -9.60 1.05
N PHE A 178 -7.65 -10.78 0.85
CA PHE A 178 -7.00 -12.05 1.17
C PHE A 178 -5.73 -12.24 0.33
N ALA A 179 -5.84 -12.21 -1.00
CA ALA A 179 -4.69 -12.42 -1.89
C ALA A 179 -3.62 -11.33 -1.72
N ALA A 180 -4.03 -10.08 -1.58
CA ALA A 180 -3.14 -8.94 -1.42
C ALA A 180 -2.42 -8.94 -0.05
N ALA A 181 -3.02 -9.50 1.00
CA ALA A 181 -2.35 -9.66 2.30
C ALA A 181 -1.17 -10.65 2.22
N PHE A 182 -1.35 -11.77 1.51
CA PHE A 182 -0.25 -12.71 1.21
C PHE A 182 0.79 -12.08 0.29
N ALA A 183 0.37 -11.33 -0.74
CA ALA A 183 1.30 -10.64 -1.62
C ALA A 183 2.16 -9.62 -0.86
N TYR A 184 1.55 -8.84 0.05
CA TYR A 184 2.27 -7.92 0.92
C TYR A 184 3.32 -8.63 1.78
N GLY A 185 2.93 -9.72 2.45
CA GLY A 185 3.84 -10.54 3.25
C GLY A 185 5.00 -11.11 2.44
N THR A 186 4.70 -11.66 1.28
CA THR A 186 5.69 -12.22 0.34
C THR A 186 6.70 -11.15 -0.10
N VAL A 187 6.23 -9.97 -0.51
CA VAL A 187 7.11 -8.87 -0.94
C VAL A 187 7.98 -8.37 0.24
N MET A 188 7.41 -8.27 1.44
CA MET A 188 8.16 -7.90 2.65
C MET A 188 9.21 -8.95 3.04
N ASN A 189 8.87 -10.24 2.93
CA ASN A 189 9.81 -11.32 3.20
C ASN A 189 10.95 -11.32 2.19
N LEU A 190 10.70 -10.98 0.93
CA LEU A 190 11.75 -10.93 -0.09
C LEU A 190 12.83 -9.90 0.27
N TYR A 191 12.42 -8.75 0.80
CA TYR A 191 13.34 -7.75 1.34
C TYR A 191 14.13 -8.30 2.55
N GLY A 192 13.44 -8.90 3.53
CA GLY A 192 14.10 -9.43 4.73
C GLY A 192 15.06 -10.59 4.43
N TRP A 193 14.65 -11.50 3.56
CA TRP A 193 15.35 -12.73 3.20
C TRP A 193 16.68 -12.50 2.45
N THR A 194 16.76 -11.41 1.68
CA THR A 194 17.93 -11.10 0.86
C THR A 194 18.98 -10.24 1.59
N ILE A 195 18.56 -9.50 2.64
CA ILE A 195 19.41 -8.52 3.33
C ILE A 195 19.81 -9.00 4.73
N VAL A 196 18.93 -9.72 5.45
CA VAL A 196 19.26 -10.26 6.76
C VAL A 196 20.08 -11.54 6.55
N PRO A 197 21.36 -11.58 6.99
CA PRO A 197 22.18 -12.78 6.87
C PRO A 197 21.43 -13.94 7.52
N GLY A 198 21.12 -14.96 6.71
CA GLY A 198 20.34 -16.08 7.16
C GLY A 198 20.94 -16.72 8.41
N LEU A 199 20.09 -17.21 9.30
CA LEU A 199 20.42 -17.88 10.57
C LEU A 199 21.21 -19.20 10.40
N GLY A 200 22.05 -19.35 9.38
CA GLY A 200 22.83 -20.55 9.09
C GLY A 200 22.00 -21.77 8.67
N SER A 201 20.76 -21.56 8.21
CA SER A 201 19.82 -22.64 7.84
C SER A 201 19.70 -22.80 6.31
N GLY A 202 19.36 -24.02 5.85
CA GLY A 202 19.23 -24.37 4.41
C GLY A 202 18.13 -23.63 3.63
N ILE A 203 17.40 -22.71 4.27
CA ILE A 203 16.37 -21.85 3.66
C ILE A 203 16.88 -20.42 3.40
N SER A 204 18.16 -20.14 3.65
CA SER A 204 18.76 -18.81 3.47
C SER A 204 19.05 -18.51 1.99
N PHE A 205 19.10 -17.23 1.63
CA PHE A 205 19.53 -16.80 0.29
C PHE A 205 21.01 -17.13 0.07
N VAL A 206 21.33 -17.73 -1.08
CA VAL A 206 22.71 -17.99 -1.50
C VAL A 206 22.99 -17.18 -2.77
N PRO A 207 23.83 -16.12 -2.69
CA PRO A 207 24.20 -15.33 -3.85
C PRO A 207 24.88 -16.19 -4.93
N GLY A 208 24.46 -16.03 -6.19
CA GLY A 208 25.04 -16.75 -7.34
C GLY A 208 24.43 -18.12 -7.65
N ASP A 209 23.61 -18.70 -6.78
CA ASP A 209 22.87 -19.94 -7.08
C ASP A 209 21.78 -19.72 -8.15
N PRO A 210 21.40 -20.76 -8.91
CA PRO A 210 20.32 -20.69 -9.88
C PRO A 210 19.02 -20.11 -9.29
N LEU A 211 18.36 -19.22 -10.04
CA LEU A 211 17.16 -18.51 -9.59
C LEU A 211 16.07 -19.47 -9.08
N ASN A 212 15.88 -20.61 -9.74
CA ASN A 212 14.90 -21.61 -9.34
C ASN A 212 15.18 -22.21 -7.94
N GLU A 213 16.44 -22.44 -7.59
CA GLU A 213 16.81 -22.99 -6.29
C GLU A 213 16.60 -21.96 -5.18
N ASN A 214 16.96 -20.72 -5.45
CA ASN A 214 16.68 -19.60 -4.56
C ASN A 214 15.17 -19.37 -4.37
N LEU A 215 14.35 -19.49 -5.42
CA LEU A 215 12.89 -19.41 -5.29
C LEU A 215 12.29 -20.53 -4.42
N VAL A 216 12.83 -21.75 -4.50
CA VAL A 216 12.40 -22.85 -3.61
C VAL A 216 12.75 -22.55 -2.15
N ARG A 217 13.96 -22.05 -1.89
CA ARG A 217 14.39 -21.64 -0.53
C ARG A 217 13.53 -20.48 -0.01
N PHE A 218 13.19 -19.53 -0.87
CA PHE A 218 12.31 -18.41 -0.51
C PHE A 218 10.89 -18.86 -0.15
N LEU A 219 10.31 -19.79 -0.91
CA LEU A 219 9.01 -20.38 -0.57
C LEU A 219 9.06 -21.16 0.74
N ALA A 220 10.14 -21.92 0.99
CA ALA A 220 10.37 -22.59 2.26
C ALA A 220 10.52 -21.58 3.42
N TYR A 221 11.19 -20.45 3.19
CA TYR A 221 11.29 -19.37 4.15
C TYR A 221 9.92 -18.75 4.48
N CYS A 222 9.12 -18.41 3.47
CA CYS A 222 7.79 -17.82 3.68
C CYS A 222 6.85 -18.79 4.43
N THR A 223 6.86 -20.07 4.06
CA THR A 223 6.04 -21.10 4.73
C THR A 223 6.48 -21.34 6.17
N ALA A 224 7.77 -21.31 6.45
CA ALA A 224 8.28 -21.51 7.80
C ALA A 224 8.10 -20.29 8.73
N THR A 225 8.14 -19.06 8.18
CA THR A 225 8.27 -17.85 9.00
C THR A 225 7.05 -16.92 8.96
N SER A 226 6.33 -16.84 7.83
CA SER A 226 5.31 -15.79 7.62
C SER A 226 3.90 -16.31 7.40
N ILE A 227 3.71 -17.57 6.98
CA ILE A 227 2.39 -18.06 6.57
C ILE A 227 1.30 -17.88 7.64
N GLY A 228 1.64 -18.08 8.92
CA GLY A 228 0.71 -17.88 10.03
C GLY A 228 0.32 -16.41 10.20
N TRP A 229 1.30 -15.50 10.10
CA TRP A 229 1.09 -14.06 10.19
C TRP A 229 0.27 -13.53 9.02
N ASP A 230 0.60 -13.96 7.80
CA ASP A 230 -0.11 -13.55 6.59
C ASP A 230 -1.54 -14.09 6.56
N LEU A 231 -1.75 -15.32 7.05
CA LEU A 231 -3.09 -15.90 7.20
C LEU A 231 -3.92 -15.14 8.24
N GLY A 232 -3.36 -14.80 9.40
CA GLY A 232 -4.04 -14.00 10.43
C GLY A 232 -4.52 -12.66 9.87
N ARG A 233 -3.65 -11.96 9.15
CA ARG A 233 -3.95 -10.70 8.47
C ARG A 233 -5.05 -10.86 7.42
N ALA A 234 -4.93 -11.88 6.57
CA ALA A 234 -5.87 -12.15 5.49
C ALA A 234 -7.27 -12.50 6.03
N VAL A 235 -7.34 -13.40 7.01
CA VAL A 235 -8.60 -13.82 7.64
C VAL A 235 -9.26 -12.66 8.35
N LEU A 236 -8.52 -11.86 9.12
CA LEU A 236 -9.07 -10.69 9.78
C LEU A 236 -9.61 -9.66 8.77
N THR A 237 -8.85 -9.42 7.69
CA THR A 237 -9.27 -8.51 6.62
C THR A 237 -10.57 -8.96 5.98
N VAL A 238 -10.74 -10.26 5.72
CA VAL A 238 -11.98 -10.84 5.19
C VAL A 238 -13.11 -10.72 6.21
N ALA A 239 -12.87 -11.11 7.47
CA ALA A 239 -13.88 -11.10 8.53
C ALA A 239 -14.42 -9.68 8.75
N LEU A 240 -13.55 -8.68 8.84
CA LEU A 240 -13.96 -7.27 8.99
C LEU A 240 -14.64 -6.73 7.72
N THR A 241 -14.16 -7.11 6.53
CA THR A 241 -14.81 -6.74 5.25
C THR A 241 -16.24 -7.24 5.19
N VAL A 242 -16.51 -8.49 5.60
CA VAL A 242 -17.85 -9.08 5.53
C VAL A 242 -18.76 -8.51 6.62
N THR A 243 -18.26 -8.29 7.83
CA THR A 243 -19.06 -7.86 8.99
C THR A 243 -19.27 -6.35 9.04
N ILE A 244 -18.20 -5.56 8.98
CA ILE A 244 -18.20 -4.11 9.17
C ILE A 244 -18.13 -3.37 7.83
N GLY A 245 -17.59 -4.01 6.78
CA GLY A 245 -17.38 -3.40 5.47
C GLY A 245 -18.60 -2.70 4.87
N PRO A 246 -19.85 -3.20 4.94
CA PRO A 246 -21.01 -2.49 4.44
C PRO A 246 -21.25 -1.13 5.10
N THR A 247 -21.00 -1.04 6.41
CA THR A 247 -21.18 0.18 7.20
C THR A 247 -20.05 1.16 6.90
N LEU A 248 -18.81 0.68 6.89
CA LEU A 248 -17.65 1.52 6.62
C LEU A 248 -17.63 2.03 5.18
N LEU A 249 -17.95 1.21 4.18
CA LEU A 249 -18.09 1.64 2.78
C LEU A 249 -19.14 2.75 2.64
N ARG A 250 -20.28 2.65 3.33
CA ARG A 250 -21.31 3.69 3.33
C ARG A 250 -20.80 4.99 3.96
N ALA A 251 -20.11 4.90 5.09
CA ALA A 251 -19.52 6.05 5.78
C ALA A 251 -18.46 6.74 4.92
N LEU A 252 -17.51 5.98 4.37
CA LEU A 252 -16.45 6.50 3.49
C LEU A 252 -17.04 7.16 2.24
N ARG A 253 -17.96 6.50 1.53
CA ARG A 253 -18.63 7.08 0.35
C ARG A 253 -19.40 8.35 0.68
N ARG A 254 -19.98 8.46 1.87
CA ARG A 254 -20.67 9.67 2.32
C ARG A 254 -19.68 10.80 2.62
N ALA A 255 -18.57 10.49 3.28
CA ALA A 255 -17.52 11.46 3.57
C ALA A 255 -16.89 12.00 2.28
N THR A 256 -16.54 11.12 1.33
CA THR A 256 -15.97 11.52 0.04
C THR A 256 -16.93 12.37 -0.79
N ARG A 257 -18.23 12.07 -0.78
CA ARG A 257 -19.24 12.92 -1.46
C ARG A 257 -19.36 14.31 -0.86
N ARG A 258 -19.28 14.43 0.47
CA ARG A 258 -19.38 15.73 1.17
C ARG A 258 -18.10 16.56 1.01
N ALA A 259 -16.96 15.90 0.83
CA ALA A 259 -15.69 16.53 0.52
C ALA A 259 -15.58 17.02 -0.94
N ALA A 260 -16.69 17.09 -1.70
CA ALA A 260 -16.77 17.36 -3.13
C ALA A 260 -15.65 18.28 -3.66
N PHE A 261 -14.72 17.63 -4.37
CA PHE A 261 -13.50 18.12 -5.00
C PHE A 261 -13.73 19.08 -6.20
N ASP A 262 -14.95 19.60 -6.36
CA ASP A 262 -15.40 20.28 -7.60
C ASP A 262 -16.28 21.52 -7.35
N ALA A 263 -16.38 22.03 -6.13
CA ALA A 263 -17.05 23.31 -5.90
C ALA A 263 -16.12 24.45 -6.35
N ARG A 264 -16.08 24.75 -7.65
CA ARG A 264 -15.66 26.07 -8.11
C ARG A 264 -16.59 27.09 -7.45
N ALA A 265 -16.03 27.98 -6.65
CA ALA A 265 -16.75 29.18 -6.23
C ALA A 265 -16.94 30.04 -7.48
N ASP A 266 -18.13 29.99 -8.08
CA ASP A 266 -18.53 31.00 -9.05
C ASP A 266 -18.75 32.29 -8.26
N PHE A 267 -17.79 33.21 -8.35
CA PHE A 267 -18.02 34.59 -7.96
C PHE A 267 -18.82 35.23 -9.09
N GLU A 268 -20.14 35.32 -8.89
CA GLU A 268 -21.01 36.08 -9.76
C GLU A 268 -20.58 37.55 -9.68
N ALA A 269 -20.00 38.07 -10.76
CA ALA A 269 -19.67 39.48 -10.86
C ALA A 269 -20.98 40.27 -10.80
N LEU A 270 -21.09 41.17 -9.81
CA LEU A 270 -22.21 42.08 -9.68
C LEU A 270 -22.34 42.90 -10.98
N PRO A 271 -23.54 42.98 -11.59
CA PRO A 271 -23.74 43.83 -12.75
C PRO A 271 -23.60 45.30 -12.36
N ASP A 272 -22.86 46.05 -13.20
CA ASP A 272 -22.62 47.49 -13.09
C ASP A 272 -23.90 48.34 -13.08
#